data_AF-A0A5B2XIK7-F1
#
_entry.id   AF-A0A5B2XIK7-F1
#
_cell.length_a   1.000
_cell.length_b   1.000
_cell.length_c   1.000
_cell.angle_alpha   90.00
_cell.angle_beta   90.00
_cell.angle_gamma   90.00
#
_symmetry.space_group_name_H-M   'P 1'
#
loop_
_entity.id
_entity.type
_entity.pdbx_description
1 polymer ?
#
loop_
_entity_poly.entity_id
_entity_poly.type
_entity_poly.pdbx_seq_one_letter_code
_entity_poly.pdbx_strand_id
1 'polypeptide(L)'
;MTIRNRGVAGIVGVAALLALAGCSTTEPPPAKVATLQTSGATDAPSSAQSSAARPSNADADRPRYRLDMTGADRDRMLEPWTKCMADHGVKPPSGTGVTDPGSGADKSSPAAAACMSKYPLPPWEYDKNNPESMDFVHKMVLCLRQKGVKEVTEDAANNTTGRNGFALGGPNNDSESVSKGLAMAPVCEKELSTGGTR
;
A
#
# COMPACT_ATOMS: atom_id res chain seq x y z
N MET A 1 62.56 6.62 33.99
CA MET A 1 63.76 6.83 33.15
C MET A 1 63.28 7.20 31.75
N THR A 2 63.59 8.43 31.35
CA THR A 2 63.32 9.07 30.05
C THR A 2 64.40 8.67 29.04
N ILE A 3 64.12 8.80 27.73
CA ILE A 3 64.96 9.27 26.58
C ILE A 3 64.21 8.81 25.30
N ARG A 4 63.33 9.61 24.68
CA ARG A 4 63.56 10.61 23.60
C ARG A 4 64.52 10.16 22.50
N ASN A 5 64.03 10.10 21.25
CA ASN A 5 64.79 10.68 20.14
C ASN A 5 63.90 11.35 19.09
N ARG A 6 64.41 12.47 18.56
CA ARG A 6 63.77 13.48 17.70
C ARG A 6 64.50 13.56 16.35
N GLY A 7 63.81 14.08 15.33
CA GLY A 7 64.38 14.73 14.13
C GLY A 7 63.37 14.64 12.97
N VAL A 8 62.59 15.65 12.55
CA VAL A 8 62.83 17.08 12.15
C VAL A 8 63.56 17.15 10.79
N ALA A 9 62.82 17.31 9.69
CA ALA A 9 62.70 18.53 8.83
C ALA A 9 63.40 18.28 7.48
N GLY A 10 62.99 18.77 6.32
CA GLY A 10 61.98 19.77 5.90
C GLY A 10 62.08 19.91 4.37
N ILE A 11 61.72 21.08 3.83
CA ILE A 11 61.70 21.56 2.41
C ILE A 11 60.27 21.51 1.84
N VAL A 12 59.46 22.59 1.87
CA VAL A 12 59.52 23.89 1.14
C VAL A 12 59.28 23.76 -0.37
N GLY A 13 58.03 24.03 -0.77
CA GLY A 13 57.61 24.91 -1.87
C GLY A 13 57.89 24.51 -3.33
N VAL A 14 56.86 24.58 -4.18
CA VAL A 14 56.75 25.48 -5.35
C VAL A 14 55.34 25.36 -5.94
N ALA A 15 54.79 26.51 -6.32
CA ALA A 15 53.47 26.71 -6.88
C ALA A 15 53.37 26.37 -8.38
N ALA A 16 52.13 26.04 -8.77
CA ALA A 16 51.50 26.21 -10.08
C ALA A 16 52.07 25.44 -11.29
N LEU A 17 51.20 24.65 -11.93
CA LEU A 17 50.92 24.70 -13.37
C LEU A 17 49.59 23.99 -13.65
N LEU A 18 48.60 24.78 -14.04
CA LEU A 18 47.36 24.33 -14.68
C LEU A 18 47.71 23.73 -16.05
N ALA A 19 47.44 22.44 -16.23
CA ALA A 19 47.35 21.84 -17.55
C ALA A 19 46.15 20.89 -17.57
N LEU A 20 45.15 21.26 -18.35
CA LEU A 20 43.93 20.51 -18.60
C LEU A 20 44.28 19.18 -19.29
N ALA A 21 44.28 18.08 -18.54
CA ALA A 21 44.15 16.74 -19.11
C ALA A 21 42.66 16.40 -19.16
N GLY A 22 42.08 16.51 -20.35
CA GLY A 22 40.68 16.21 -20.61
C GLY A 22 40.31 14.80 -20.16
N CYS A 23 39.38 14.72 -19.22
CA CYS A 23 38.65 13.50 -18.93
C CYS A 23 37.72 13.26 -20.14
N SER A 24 38.10 12.38 -21.06
CA SER A 24 37.15 11.90 -22.06
C SER A 24 36.14 11.03 -21.32
N THR A 25 35.03 11.64 -20.90
CA THR A 25 33.86 10.86 -20.52
C THR A 25 33.34 10.23 -21.80
N THR A 26 33.50 8.91 -21.93
CA THR A 26 32.72 8.16 -22.90
C THR A 26 31.27 8.27 -22.44
N GLU A 27 30.46 8.98 -23.22
CA GLU A 27 29.01 9.05 -23.04
C GLU A 27 28.46 7.62 -22.99
N PRO A 28 27.82 7.20 -21.89
CA PRO A 28 27.07 5.96 -21.89
C PRO A 28 26.02 6.08 -23.01
N PRO A 29 25.86 5.06 -23.88
CA PRO A 29 24.82 5.10 -24.88
C PRO A 29 23.49 5.40 -24.20
N PRO A 30 22.62 6.24 -24.82
CA PRO A 30 21.35 6.61 -24.20
C PRO A 30 20.64 5.35 -23.75
N ALA A 31 20.32 5.31 -22.45
CA ALA A 31 19.57 4.20 -21.88
C ALA A 31 18.33 4.00 -22.74
N LYS A 32 18.25 2.84 -23.40
CA LYS A 32 17.05 2.40 -24.10
C LYS A 32 15.98 2.20 -23.04
N VAL A 33 15.26 3.28 -22.72
CA VAL A 33 14.00 3.19 -22.02
C VAL A 33 13.11 2.28 -22.85
N ALA A 34 12.67 1.17 -22.26
CA ALA A 34 11.80 0.21 -22.92
C ALA A 34 10.46 0.88 -23.19
N THR A 35 10.29 1.46 -24.38
CA THR A 35 8.97 1.79 -24.91
C THR A 35 8.23 0.48 -25.09
N LEU A 36 7.17 0.26 -24.32
CA LEU A 36 6.22 -0.83 -24.54
C LEU A 36 5.63 -0.66 -25.95
N GLN A 37 6.17 -1.45 -26.88
CA GLN A 37 5.59 -1.62 -28.22
C GLN A 37 4.28 -2.38 -28.03
N THR A 38 3.15 -1.72 -28.28
CA THR A 38 1.89 -2.44 -28.51
C THR A 38 1.94 -2.99 -29.93
N SER A 39 2.35 -4.26 -30.04
CA SER A 39 2.32 -5.00 -31.30
C SER A 39 1.21 -6.04 -31.19
N GLY A 40 0.23 -5.92 -32.07
CA GLY A 40 -0.86 -6.87 -32.22
C GLY A 40 -0.38 -8.30 -32.52
N ALA A 41 -1.20 -9.23 -32.04
CA ALA A 41 -1.31 -10.65 -32.37
C ALA A 41 -0.27 -11.25 -33.33
N THR A 42 0.51 -12.21 -32.83
CA THR A 42 0.77 -13.49 -33.52
C THR A 42 1.15 -14.54 -32.46
N ASP A 43 0.47 -15.68 -32.48
CA ASP A 43 0.65 -16.83 -31.60
C ASP A 43 2.07 -17.44 -31.64
N ALA A 44 2.61 -17.77 -30.46
CA ALA A 44 3.48 -18.92 -30.24
C ALA A 44 3.44 -19.34 -28.75
N PRO A 45 3.41 -20.64 -28.44
CA PRO A 45 3.05 -21.15 -27.12
C PRO A 45 4.28 -21.18 -26.20
N SER A 46 4.17 -20.68 -24.98
CA SER A 46 5.18 -20.97 -23.96
C SER A 46 4.58 -21.00 -22.56
N SER A 47 4.81 -22.15 -21.92
CA SER A 47 4.96 -22.36 -20.48
C SER A 47 3.89 -21.78 -19.55
N ALA A 48 3.15 -22.69 -18.92
CA ALA A 48 2.36 -22.45 -17.73
C ALA A 48 3.17 -21.68 -16.67
N GLN A 49 2.94 -20.37 -16.60
CA GLN A 49 3.32 -19.54 -15.47
C GLN A 49 2.03 -19.21 -14.72
N SER A 50 2.09 -19.50 -13.42
CA SER A 50 1.03 -19.36 -12.43
C SER A 50 0.09 -18.20 -12.73
N SER A 51 -1.18 -18.54 -12.94
CA SER A 51 -2.28 -17.60 -13.06
C SER A 51 -2.50 -16.90 -11.71
N ALA A 52 -1.63 -15.95 -11.36
CA ALA A 52 -2.06 -14.83 -10.54
C ALA A 52 -3.23 -14.21 -11.32
N ALA A 53 -4.44 -14.33 -10.77
CA ALA A 53 -5.65 -13.86 -11.43
C ALA A 53 -5.46 -12.39 -11.82
N ARG A 54 -5.35 -12.14 -13.12
CA ARG A 54 -5.27 -10.78 -13.67
C ARG A 54 -6.53 -10.05 -13.20
N PRO A 55 -6.42 -8.87 -12.56
CA PRO A 55 -7.60 -8.12 -12.15
C PRO A 55 -8.54 -7.98 -13.34
N SER A 56 -9.84 -8.13 -13.09
CA SER A 56 -10.86 -7.91 -14.12
C SER A 56 -10.63 -6.53 -14.75
N ASN A 57 -10.86 -6.37 -16.06
CA ASN A 57 -10.60 -5.08 -16.74
C ASN A 57 -11.31 -3.88 -16.07
N ALA A 58 -12.34 -4.11 -15.26
CA ALA A 58 -13.04 -3.08 -14.48
C ALA A 58 -12.22 -2.56 -13.26
N ASP A 59 -11.22 -3.32 -12.80
CA ASP A 59 -10.40 -2.97 -11.64
C ASP A 59 -9.05 -2.35 -12.02
N ALA A 60 -8.61 -2.50 -13.26
CA ALA A 60 -7.27 -2.11 -13.71
C ALA A 60 -6.97 -0.61 -13.54
N ASP A 61 -8.00 0.25 -13.61
CA ASP A 61 -7.86 1.71 -13.60
C ASP A 61 -8.34 2.38 -12.30
N ARG A 62 -8.78 1.59 -11.31
CA ARG A 62 -9.28 2.14 -10.05
C ARG A 62 -8.13 2.63 -9.17
N PRO A 63 -8.26 3.80 -8.50
CA PRO A 63 -7.30 4.19 -7.47
C PRO A 63 -7.29 3.15 -6.35
N ARG A 64 -6.18 3.02 -5.63
CA ARG A 64 -6.03 2.04 -4.54
C ARG A 64 -5.60 2.76 -3.26
N TYR A 65 -6.25 2.44 -2.14
CA TYR A 65 -5.80 2.89 -0.83
C TYR A 65 -4.43 2.29 -0.48
N ARG A 66 -3.66 3.00 0.34
CA ARG A 66 -2.42 2.49 0.94
C ARG A 66 -2.54 2.51 2.46
N LEU A 67 -1.84 1.62 3.15
CA LEU A 67 -1.84 1.56 4.61
C LEU A 67 -1.25 2.81 5.27
N ASP A 68 -0.39 3.55 4.59
CA ASP A 68 0.26 4.77 5.10
C ASP A 68 -0.52 6.06 4.83
N MET A 69 -1.67 5.98 4.16
CA MET A 69 -2.53 7.15 3.94
C MET A 69 -3.14 7.65 5.24
N THR A 70 -3.18 8.97 5.39
CA THR A 70 -3.96 9.58 6.47
C THR A 70 -5.46 9.47 6.20
N GLY A 71 -6.29 9.69 7.21
CA GLY A 71 -7.74 9.78 7.02
C GLY A 71 -8.13 10.82 5.96
N ALA A 72 -7.49 11.99 5.98
CA ALA A 72 -7.74 13.05 5.01
C ALA A 72 -7.35 12.65 3.57
N ASP A 73 -6.27 11.87 3.41
CA ASP A 73 -5.87 11.36 2.09
C ASP A 73 -6.89 10.35 1.56
N ARG A 74 -7.41 9.49 2.43
CA ARG A 74 -8.47 8.52 2.08
C ARG A 74 -9.75 9.24 1.68
N ASP A 75 -10.15 10.26 2.44
CA ASP A 75 -11.34 11.06 2.16
C ASP A 75 -11.21 11.75 0.80
N ARG A 76 -10.06 12.38 0.53
CA ARG A 76 -9.77 13.01 -0.76
C ARG A 76 -9.81 12.00 -1.91
N MET A 77 -9.28 10.80 -1.71
CA MET A 77 -9.32 9.74 -2.71
C MET A 77 -10.75 9.26 -3.00
N LEU A 78 -11.66 9.35 -2.02
CA LEU A 78 -13.07 8.97 -2.17
C LEU A 78 -13.94 10.07 -2.79
N GLU A 79 -13.50 11.34 -2.79
CA GLU A 79 -14.25 12.48 -3.34
C GLU A 79 -14.82 12.25 -4.76
N PRO A 80 -14.09 11.69 -5.74
CA PRO A 80 -14.61 11.47 -7.09
C PRO A 80 -15.78 10.48 -7.14
N TRP A 81 -15.73 9.43 -6.31
CA TRP A 81 -16.84 8.49 -6.15
C TRP A 81 -18.05 9.18 -5.52
N THR A 82 -17.84 9.89 -4.41
CA THR A 82 -18.91 10.58 -3.69
C THR A 82 -19.61 11.60 -4.57
N LYS A 83 -18.85 12.36 -5.37
CA LYS A 83 -19.40 13.29 -6.36
C LYS A 83 -20.26 12.56 -7.40
N CYS A 84 -19.75 11.46 -7.97
CA CYS A 84 -20.50 10.69 -8.95
C CYS A 84 -21.82 10.17 -8.36
N MET A 85 -21.79 9.62 -7.16
CA MET A 85 -22.98 9.15 -6.47
C MET A 85 -24.01 10.27 -6.25
N ALA A 86 -23.55 11.47 -5.88
CA ALA A 86 -24.39 12.65 -5.74
C ALA A 86 -25.01 13.11 -7.07
N ASP A 87 -24.23 13.10 -8.16
CA ASP A 87 -24.72 13.41 -9.51
C ASP A 87 -25.79 12.39 -9.99
N HIS A 88 -25.78 11.17 -9.44
CA HIS A 88 -26.81 10.14 -9.62
C HIS A 88 -27.94 10.18 -8.57
N GLY A 89 -28.03 11.25 -7.76
CA GLY A 89 -29.12 11.46 -6.81
C GLY A 89 -28.99 10.72 -5.48
N VAL A 90 -27.86 10.06 -5.22
CA VAL A 90 -27.59 9.40 -3.93
C VAL A 90 -27.03 10.44 -2.96
N LYS A 91 -27.72 10.65 -1.83
CA LYS A 91 -27.21 11.54 -0.78
C LYS A 91 -25.98 10.90 -0.11
N PRO A 92 -24.89 11.65 0.10
CA PRO A 92 -23.76 11.13 0.87
C PRO A 92 -24.22 10.78 2.28
N PRO A 93 -23.68 9.71 2.90
CA PRO A 93 -24.01 9.38 4.27
C PRO A 93 -23.68 10.57 5.19
N SER A 94 -24.64 10.99 6.00
CA SER A 94 -24.47 12.06 6.98
C SER A 94 -23.71 11.52 8.19
N GLY A 95 -22.37 11.57 8.15
CA GLY A 95 -21.51 11.22 9.28
C GLY A 95 -20.03 11.39 8.94
N THR A 96 -19.28 12.11 9.78
CA THR A 96 -17.84 12.39 9.65
C THR A 96 -16.94 11.22 10.07
N GLY A 97 -17.45 9.99 10.03
CA GLY A 97 -16.68 8.78 10.30
C GLY A 97 -16.77 7.88 9.08
N VAL A 98 -15.71 7.84 8.28
CA VAL A 98 -15.58 6.85 7.21
C VAL A 98 -15.35 5.49 7.86
N THR A 99 -16.43 4.87 8.33
CA THR A 99 -16.55 3.43 8.22
C THR A 99 -16.31 3.10 6.76
N ASP A 100 -15.38 2.18 6.51
CA ASP A 100 -15.01 1.73 5.18
C ASP A 100 -16.29 1.59 4.32
N PRO A 101 -16.42 2.31 3.19
CA PRO A 101 -17.68 2.34 2.43
C PRO A 101 -18.10 0.96 1.88
N GLY A 102 -17.31 -0.09 2.14
CA GLY A 102 -17.73 -1.48 1.99
C GLY A 102 -18.92 -1.90 2.85
N SER A 103 -19.30 -1.14 3.88
CA SER A 103 -20.36 -1.53 4.82
C SER A 103 -21.76 -0.98 4.52
N GLY A 104 -21.92 -0.06 3.57
CA GLY A 104 -23.20 0.68 3.45
C GLY A 104 -23.59 1.26 2.09
N ALA A 105 -22.70 1.26 1.09
CA ALA A 105 -23.14 1.55 -0.27
C ALA A 105 -23.72 0.25 -0.85
N ASP A 106 -25.00 0.24 -1.22
CA ASP A 106 -25.53 -0.82 -2.07
C ASP A 106 -24.80 -0.77 -3.42
N LYS A 107 -23.73 -1.57 -3.51
CA LYS A 107 -22.90 -1.73 -4.71
C LYS A 107 -23.71 -2.26 -5.90
N SER A 108 -24.96 -2.70 -5.66
CA SER A 108 -25.90 -3.20 -6.67
C SER A 108 -26.79 -2.10 -7.26
N SER A 109 -26.74 -0.87 -6.73
CA SER A 109 -27.51 0.24 -7.30
C SER A 109 -26.97 0.63 -8.68
N PRO A 110 -27.82 1.09 -9.62
CA PRO A 110 -27.36 1.60 -10.92
C PRO A 110 -26.35 2.74 -10.79
N ALA A 111 -26.52 3.59 -9.77
CA ALA A 111 -25.57 4.65 -9.43
C ALA A 111 -24.21 4.07 -9.04
N ALA A 112 -24.18 3.06 -8.15
CA ALA A 112 -22.94 2.41 -7.75
C ALA A 112 -22.25 1.71 -8.94
N ALA A 113 -23.00 1.09 -9.84
CA ALA A 113 -22.45 0.48 -11.05
C ALA A 113 -21.82 1.53 -11.98
N ALA A 114 -22.50 2.67 -12.21
CA ALA A 114 -21.99 3.77 -13.03
C ALA A 114 -20.78 4.48 -12.40
N CYS A 115 -20.74 4.56 -11.07
CA CYS A 115 -19.69 5.22 -10.33
C CYS A 115 -18.55 4.28 -9.93
N MET A 116 -18.67 2.97 -10.16
CA MET A 116 -17.58 2.00 -10.02
C MET A 116 -16.43 2.47 -10.93
N SER A 117 -15.24 1.91 -11.07
CA SER A 117 -14.07 2.66 -11.62
C SER A 117 -13.60 3.87 -10.77
N LYS A 118 -14.47 4.68 -10.14
CA LYS A 118 -14.06 5.79 -9.25
C LYS A 118 -13.90 5.35 -7.79
N TYR A 119 -14.55 4.27 -7.39
CA TYR A 119 -14.43 3.75 -6.02
C TYR A 119 -13.05 3.13 -5.80
N PRO A 120 -12.30 3.56 -4.77
CA PRO A 120 -10.97 3.02 -4.53
C PRO A 120 -11.00 1.53 -4.22
N LEU A 121 -9.96 0.81 -4.64
CA LEU A 121 -9.67 -0.55 -4.21
C LEU A 121 -9.15 -0.53 -2.76
N PRO A 122 -9.36 -1.61 -1.98
CA PRO A 122 -8.77 -1.73 -0.64
C PRO A 122 -7.23 -1.71 -0.72
N PRO A 123 -6.53 -1.48 0.40
CA PRO A 123 -5.08 -1.69 0.46
C PRO A 123 -4.70 -3.10 -0.02
N TRP A 124 -3.57 -3.23 -0.69
CA TRP A 124 -3.15 -4.49 -1.33
C TRP A 124 -3.05 -5.64 -0.32
N GLU A 125 -2.63 -5.34 0.90
CA GLU A 125 -2.51 -6.26 2.03
C GLU A 125 -3.85 -6.85 2.47
N TYR A 126 -4.96 -6.13 2.23
CA TYR A 126 -6.31 -6.59 2.54
C TYR A 126 -7.11 -7.05 1.30
N ASP A 127 -6.56 -6.91 0.09
CA ASP A 127 -7.27 -7.25 -1.14
C ASP A 127 -7.49 -8.77 -1.24
N LYS A 128 -8.72 -9.20 -1.49
CA LYS A 128 -9.04 -10.63 -1.65
C LYS A 128 -8.29 -11.29 -2.82
N ASN A 129 -7.87 -10.50 -3.81
CA ASN A 129 -7.13 -10.97 -4.98
C ASN A 129 -5.62 -11.06 -4.69
N ASN A 130 -5.14 -10.55 -3.56
CA ASN A 130 -3.78 -10.76 -3.11
C ASN A 130 -3.69 -12.12 -2.37
N PRO A 131 -2.92 -13.09 -2.88
CA PRO A 131 -2.78 -14.41 -2.24
C PRO A 131 -2.16 -14.33 -0.84
N GLU A 132 -1.42 -13.26 -0.52
CA GLU A 132 -0.81 -13.06 0.80
C GLU A 132 -1.75 -12.36 1.79
N SER A 133 -2.95 -11.95 1.35
CA SER A 133 -3.83 -11.11 2.17
C SER A 133 -4.30 -11.80 3.45
N MET A 134 -4.63 -13.10 3.40
CA MET A 134 -5.02 -13.83 4.61
C MET A 134 -3.86 -14.03 5.58
N ASP A 135 -2.62 -14.18 5.09
CA ASP A 135 -1.43 -14.23 5.95
C ASP A 135 -1.18 -12.87 6.64
N PHE A 136 -1.37 -11.76 5.92
CA PHE A 136 -1.34 -10.44 6.52
C PHE A 136 -2.42 -10.26 7.62
N VAL A 137 -3.65 -10.68 7.34
CA VAL A 137 -4.77 -10.66 8.29
C VAL A 137 -4.47 -11.51 9.52
N HIS A 138 -3.91 -12.71 9.34
CA HIS A 138 -3.50 -13.58 10.45
C HIS A 138 -2.49 -12.87 11.36
N LYS A 139 -1.46 -12.25 10.78
CA LYS A 139 -0.45 -11.47 11.51
C LYS A 139 -1.06 -10.27 12.23
N MET A 140 -2.03 -9.59 11.63
CA MET A 140 -2.81 -8.52 12.27
C MET A 140 -3.52 -9.03 13.52
N VAL A 141 -4.24 -10.15 13.43
CA VAL A 141 -4.94 -10.76 14.58
C VAL A 141 -3.96 -11.15 15.68
N LEU A 142 -2.81 -11.75 15.35
CA LEU A 142 -1.79 -12.09 16.32
C LEU A 142 -1.22 -10.85 17.02
N CYS A 143 -0.88 -9.81 16.28
CA CYS A 143 -0.39 -8.54 16.83
C CYS A 143 -1.41 -7.90 17.77
N LEU A 144 -2.70 -7.87 17.40
CA LEU A 144 -3.77 -7.32 18.22
C LEU A 144 -3.94 -8.11 19.52
N ARG A 145 -3.89 -9.44 19.46
CA ARG A 145 -3.93 -10.30 20.66
C ARG A 145 -2.73 -10.06 21.57
N GLN A 146 -1.53 -9.92 21.03
CA GLN A 146 -0.32 -9.58 21.80
C GLN A 146 -0.43 -8.21 22.48
N LYS A 147 -1.09 -7.24 21.84
CA LYS A 147 -1.40 -5.93 22.45
C LYS A 147 -2.61 -5.98 23.38
N GLY A 148 -3.20 -7.16 23.60
CA GLY A 148 -4.23 -7.43 24.59
C GLY A 148 -5.65 -7.10 24.13
N VAL A 149 -5.94 -7.23 22.84
CA VAL A 149 -7.31 -7.30 22.32
C VAL A 149 -7.82 -8.74 22.50
N LYS A 150 -8.89 -8.93 23.26
CA LYS A 150 -9.38 -10.27 23.66
C LYS A 150 -10.23 -10.89 22.55
N GLU A 151 -11.26 -10.17 22.13
CA GLU A 151 -12.22 -10.61 21.13
C GLU A 151 -11.82 -10.07 19.75
N VAL A 152 -10.92 -10.81 19.08
CA VAL A 152 -10.50 -10.53 17.69
C VAL A 152 -10.36 -11.82 16.89
N THR A 153 -10.94 -11.84 15.70
CA THR A 153 -10.95 -12.98 14.78
C THR A 153 -10.67 -12.54 13.35
N GLU A 154 -10.12 -13.44 12.55
CA GLU A 154 -9.98 -13.23 11.10
C GLU A 154 -11.37 -13.19 10.44
N ASP A 155 -11.51 -12.35 9.42
CA ASP A 155 -12.72 -12.19 8.62
C ASP A 155 -12.36 -12.28 7.13
N ALA A 156 -12.74 -13.39 6.50
CA ALA A 156 -12.47 -13.61 5.09
C ALA A 156 -13.39 -12.73 4.23
N ALA A 157 -12.89 -12.28 3.09
CA ALA A 157 -13.67 -11.45 2.17
C ALA A 157 -14.99 -12.13 1.80
N ASN A 158 -16.09 -11.40 1.97
CA ASN A 158 -17.36 -11.76 1.37
C ASN A 158 -17.56 -10.98 0.05
N ASN A 159 -18.63 -11.30 -0.66
CA ASN A 159 -19.00 -10.66 -1.93
C ASN A 159 -19.26 -9.14 -1.79
N THR A 160 -19.51 -8.66 -0.57
CA THR A 160 -19.85 -7.26 -0.29
C THR A 160 -18.60 -6.42 -0.02
N THR A 161 -17.66 -6.90 0.78
CA THR A 161 -16.48 -6.10 1.20
C THR A 161 -15.37 -6.12 0.14
N GLY A 162 -15.18 -7.24 -0.54
CA GLY A 162 -14.09 -7.41 -1.52
C GLY A 162 -12.69 -7.39 -0.90
N ARG A 163 -12.59 -7.46 0.43
CA ARG A 163 -11.34 -7.44 1.20
C ARG A 163 -11.38 -8.44 2.34
N ASN A 164 -10.25 -9.06 2.64
CA ASN A 164 -10.07 -9.77 3.89
C ASN A 164 -9.83 -8.75 5.02
N GLY A 165 -10.10 -9.13 6.26
CA GLY A 165 -9.98 -8.26 7.42
C GLY A 165 -10.03 -9.03 8.72
N PHE A 166 -10.38 -8.32 9.80
CA PHE A 166 -10.58 -8.91 11.11
C PHE A 166 -11.81 -8.28 11.76
N ALA A 167 -12.50 -9.05 12.58
CA ALA A 167 -13.63 -8.60 13.37
C ALA A 167 -13.20 -8.38 14.83
N LEU A 168 -13.83 -7.40 15.48
CA LEU A 168 -13.61 -7.06 16.89
C LEU A 168 -14.89 -7.26 17.69
N GLY A 169 -14.76 -7.59 18.98
CA GLY A 169 -15.88 -7.63 19.93
C GLY A 169 -16.57 -8.98 20.05
N GLY A 170 -16.33 -9.93 19.14
CA GLY A 170 -16.85 -11.29 19.24
C GLY A 170 -18.38 -11.36 19.27
N PRO A 171 -18.98 -12.48 19.72
CA PRO A 171 -20.44 -12.68 19.69
C PRO A 171 -21.24 -11.68 20.55
N ASN A 172 -20.61 -11.09 21.56
CA ASN A 172 -21.26 -10.20 22.52
C ASN A 172 -20.97 -8.72 22.28
N ASN A 173 -20.26 -8.37 21.20
CA ASN A 173 -19.82 -7.01 20.90
C ASN A 173 -19.09 -6.35 22.09
N ASP A 174 -18.08 -7.05 22.63
CA ASP A 174 -17.23 -6.60 23.74
C ASP A 174 -16.59 -5.23 23.45
N SER A 175 -17.06 -4.21 24.16
CA SER A 175 -16.71 -2.81 23.89
C SER A 175 -15.24 -2.50 24.20
N GLU A 176 -14.64 -3.22 25.15
CA GLU A 176 -13.21 -3.12 25.47
C GLU A 176 -12.38 -3.57 24.27
N SER A 177 -12.68 -4.75 23.72
CA SER A 177 -11.98 -5.29 22.54
C SER A 177 -12.19 -4.44 21.31
N VAL A 178 -13.39 -3.90 21.09
CA VAL A 178 -13.66 -2.96 19.98
C VAL A 178 -12.81 -1.70 20.12
N SER A 179 -12.90 -1.02 21.26
CA SER A 179 -12.21 0.26 21.48
C SER A 179 -10.69 0.09 21.41
N LYS A 180 -10.17 -0.95 22.06
CA LYS A 180 -8.73 -1.24 22.07
C LYS A 180 -8.24 -1.72 20.71
N GLY A 181 -9.02 -2.54 20.01
CA GLY A 181 -8.71 -3.00 18.66
C GLY A 181 -8.60 -1.85 17.67
N LEU A 182 -9.55 -0.90 17.69
CA LEU A 182 -9.49 0.30 16.86
C LEU A 182 -8.27 1.18 17.18
N ALA A 183 -7.90 1.29 18.45
CA ALA A 183 -6.70 2.05 18.85
C ALA A 183 -5.39 1.37 18.42
N MET A 184 -5.33 0.04 18.45
CA MET A 184 -4.11 -0.74 18.20
C MET A 184 -3.93 -1.16 16.73
N ALA A 185 -5.00 -1.20 15.93
CA ALA A 185 -4.91 -1.63 14.52
C ALA A 185 -3.90 -0.81 13.70
N PRO A 186 -3.88 0.53 13.73
CA PRO A 186 -2.87 1.30 12.97
C PRO A 186 -1.43 1.04 13.43
N VAL A 187 -1.24 0.71 14.71
CA VAL A 187 0.08 0.36 15.26
C VAL A 187 0.54 -0.98 14.69
N CYS A 188 -0.33 -1.99 14.68
CA CYS A 188 -0.05 -3.30 14.10
C CYS A 188 0.19 -3.21 12.58
N GLU A 189 -0.61 -2.45 11.84
CA GLU A 189 -0.39 -2.24 10.40
C GLU A 189 0.97 -1.60 10.10
N LYS A 190 1.39 -0.62 10.91
CA LYS A 190 2.70 0.00 10.80
C LYS A 190 3.85 -0.96 11.12
N GLU A 191 3.70 -1.78 12.16
CA GLU A 191 4.71 -2.79 12.54
C GLU A 191 4.87 -3.82 11.42
N LEU A 192 3.77 -4.33 10.86
CA LEU A 192 3.82 -5.34 9.79
C LEU A 192 4.32 -4.78 8.46
N SER A 193 3.95 -3.54 8.10
CA SER A 193 4.42 -2.90 6.86
C SER A 193 5.91 -2.54 6.88
N THR A 194 6.53 -2.44 8.07
CA THR A 194 7.96 -2.15 8.23
C THR A 194 8.82 -3.41 8.41
N GLY A 195 8.24 -4.60 8.27
CA GLY A 195 8.94 -5.88 8.44
C GLY A 195 9.14 -6.29 9.91
N GLY A 196 8.33 -5.74 10.82
CA GLY A 196 8.29 -6.09 12.24
C GLY A 196 8.19 -7.60 12.44
N THR A 197 8.99 -8.09 13.39
CA THR A 197 9.37 -9.49 13.61
C THR A 197 8.21 -10.49 13.52
N ARG A 198 8.41 -11.48 12.64
CA ARG A 198 7.64 -12.72 12.51
C ARG A 198 7.75 -13.60 13.75
#